data_AF-A0A7V9VDX0-F1
#
_entry.id   AF-A0A7V9VDX0-F1
#
_cell.length_a   1.000
_cell.length_b   1.000
_cell.length_c   1.000
_cell.angle_alpha   90.00
_cell.angle_beta   90.00
_cell.angle_gamma   90.00
#
_symmetry.space_group_name_H-M   'P 1'
#
loop_
_entity.id
_entity.type
_entity.pdbx_description
1 polymer ?
#
loop_
_entity_poly.entity_id
_entity_poly.type
_entity_poly.pdbx_seq_one_letter_code
_entity_poly.pdbx_strand_id
1 'polypeptide(L)'
;MPASIEFASKVYAVVALIPAGRVTTYGRIAAHVGDRRGARMVGWALMDVPRDRDLPCHRVVNRVGLLSGGWHFGHPEVMAGLLRAEGVAVSDEFTVNLAAHLWDPADELFEGEEAGVPPLPDGAVP
;
A
#
# COMPACT_ATOMS: atom_id res chain seq x y z
N MET A 1 -18.93 -3.46 -3.07
CA MET A 1 -18.79 -4.18 -1.79
C MET A 1 -17.64 -3.52 -1.05
N PRO A 2 -17.90 -2.84 0.08
CA PRO A 2 -16.82 -2.29 0.91
C PRO A 2 -16.01 -3.42 1.54
N ALA A 3 -14.74 -3.14 1.89
CA ALA A 3 -13.94 -4.05 2.68
C ALA A 3 -14.54 -4.25 4.08
N SER A 4 -14.39 -5.45 4.66
CA SER A 4 -14.70 -5.63 6.08
C SER A 4 -13.73 -4.82 6.93
N ILE A 5 -14.18 -4.35 8.10
CA ILE A 5 -13.36 -3.54 9.02
C ILE A 5 -12.06 -4.27 9.40
N GLU A 6 -12.14 -5.58 9.63
CA GLU A 6 -10.97 -6.42 9.93
C GLU A 6 -10.00 -6.49 8.76
N PHE A 7 -10.49 -6.66 7.53
CA PHE A 7 -9.66 -6.70 6.33
C PHE A 7 -8.97 -5.35 6.09
N ALA A 8 -9.72 -4.26 6.19
CA ALA A 8 -9.17 -2.91 6.04
C ALA A 8 -8.08 -2.63 7.07
N SER A 9 -8.29 -3.03 8.33
CA SER A 9 -7.30 -2.87 9.41
C SER A 9 -6.00 -3.61 9.12
N LYS A 10 -6.07 -4.85 8.60
CA LYS A 10 -4.88 -5.62 8.18
C LYS A 10 -4.16 -4.97 7.01
N VAL A 11 -4.92 -4.47 6.02
CA VAL A 11 -4.36 -3.72 4.88
C VAL A 11 -3.60 -2.49 5.36
N TYR A 12 -4.20 -1.69 6.25
CA TYR A 12 -3.59 -0.49 6.79
C TYR A 12 -2.31 -0.78 7.57
N ALA A 13 -2.30 -1.85 8.37
CA ALA A 13 -1.10 -2.29 9.09
C ALA A 13 0.06 -2.59 8.12
N VAL A 14 -0.22 -3.33 7.04
CA VAL A 14 0.81 -3.63 6.02
C VAL A 14 1.27 -2.37 5.30
N VAL A 15 0.35 -1.47 4.95
CA VAL A 15 0.67 -0.22 4.24
C VAL A 15 1.56 0.69 5.08
N ALA A 16 1.32 0.77 6.38
CA ALA A 16 2.13 1.55 7.31
C ALA A 16 3.60 1.07 7.39
N LEU A 17 3.84 -0.21 7.09
CA LEU A 17 5.16 -0.84 7.15
C LEU A 17 5.98 -0.70 5.86
N ILE A 18 5.39 -0.22 4.76
CA ILE A 18 6.11 -0.05 3.50
C ILE A 18 7.18 1.03 3.70
N PRO A 19 8.49 0.74 3.55
CA PRO A 19 9.53 1.71 3.81
C PRO A 19 9.58 2.79 2.73
N ALA A 20 10.11 3.97 3.10
CA ALA A 20 10.34 5.05 2.15
C ALA A 20 11.26 4.61 1.01
N GLY A 21 10.99 5.08 -0.21
CA GLY A 21 11.77 4.72 -1.39
C GLY A 21 11.44 3.34 -1.97
N ARG A 22 10.46 2.64 -1.39
CA ARG A 22 9.95 1.36 -1.92
C ARG A 22 8.45 1.43 -2.18
N VAL A 23 7.99 0.54 -3.06
CA VAL A 23 6.58 0.41 -3.43
C VAL A 23 6.13 -1.04 -3.34
N THR A 24 4.85 -1.26 -3.11
CA THR A 24 4.25 -2.58 -3.20
C THR A 24 3.03 -2.56 -4.10
N THR A 25 2.47 -3.74 -4.37
CA THR A 25 1.28 -3.87 -5.22
C THR A 25 0.06 -4.28 -4.42
N TYR A 26 -1.13 -3.85 -4.85
CA TYR A 26 -2.40 -4.30 -4.27
C TYR A 26 -2.49 -5.82 -4.13
N GLY A 27 -2.00 -6.57 -5.12
CA GLY A 27 -2.02 -8.03 -5.10
C GLY A 27 -1.11 -8.64 -4.04
N ARG A 28 0.04 -8.04 -3.77
CA ARG A 28 0.98 -8.51 -2.73
C ARG A 28 0.45 -8.25 -1.33
N ILE A 29 -0.11 -7.06 -1.09
CA ILE A 29 -0.83 -6.77 0.16
C ILE A 29 -1.95 -7.79 0.36
N ALA A 30 -2.79 -7.99 -0.66
CA ALA A 30 -3.92 -8.92 -0.59
C ALA A 30 -3.45 -10.36 -0.27
N ALA A 31 -2.38 -10.82 -0.92
CA ALA A 31 -1.79 -12.13 -0.67
C ALA A 31 -1.28 -12.26 0.78
N HIS A 32 -0.62 -11.24 1.32
CA HIS A 32 -0.11 -11.25 2.68
C HIS A 32 -1.22 -11.24 3.74
N VAL A 33 -2.30 -10.48 3.52
CA VAL A 33 -3.45 -10.46 4.46
C VAL A 33 -4.38 -11.68 4.32
N GLY A 34 -4.03 -12.66 3.49
CA GLY A 34 -4.73 -13.95 3.36
C GLY A 34 -5.76 -14.05 2.24
N ASP A 35 -5.90 -13.04 1.37
CA ASP A 35 -6.79 -13.07 0.20
C ASP A 35 -6.04 -12.75 -1.09
N ARG A 36 -5.46 -13.78 -1.73
CA ARG A 36 -4.73 -13.64 -3.00
C ARG A 36 -5.56 -13.06 -4.15
N ARG A 37 -6.90 -13.05 -4.05
CA ARG A 37 -7.81 -12.46 -5.06
C ARG A 37 -8.35 -11.10 -4.63
N GLY A 38 -7.98 -10.65 -3.42
CA GLY A 38 -8.47 -9.43 -2.76
C GLY A 38 -7.83 -8.13 -3.24
N ALA A 39 -7.05 -8.11 -4.32
CA ALA A 39 -6.38 -6.88 -4.80
C ALA A 39 -7.37 -5.71 -5.00
N ARG A 40 -8.57 -6.01 -5.51
CA ARG A 40 -9.64 -5.01 -5.63
C ARG A 40 -10.11 -4.55 -4.25
N MET A 41 -10.30 -5.45 -3.29
CA MET A 41 -10.70 -5.13 -1.92
C MET A 41 -9.67 -4.23 -1.22
N VAL A 42 -8.37 -4.44 -1.44
CA VAL A 42 -7.31 -3.54 -0.95
C VAL A 42 -7.49 -2.13 -1.51
N GLY A 43 -7.78 -2.00 -2.80
CA GLY A 43 -8.09 -0.69 -3.40
C GLY A 43 -9.29 -0.01 -2.75
N TRP A 44 -10.34 -0.77 -2.40
CA TRP A 44 -11.52 -0.22 -1.70
C TRP A 44 -11.19 0.20 -0.27
N ALA A 45 -10.39 -0.57 0.46
CA ALA A 45 -9.90 -0.18 1.77
C ALA A 45 -9.10 1.12 1.70
N LEU A 46 -8.16 1.24 0.75
CA LEU A 46 -7.34 2.45 0.63
C LEU A 46 -8.11 3.71 0.17
N MET A 47 -9.26 3.55 -0.48
CA MET A 47 -10.17 4.66 -0.78
C MET A 47 -10.91 5.17 0.46
N ASP A 48 -11.13 4.30 1.45
CA ASP A 48 -11.86 4.59 2.68
C ASP A 48 -10.94 4.99 3.85
N VAL A 49 -9.65 5.19 3.58
CA VAL A 49 -8.68 5.63 4.59
C VAL A 49 -9.12 6.99 5.14
N PRO A 50 -9.32 7.11 6.46
CA PRO A 50 -9.59 8.39 7.10
C PRO A 50 -8.45 9.38 6.83
N ARG A 51 -8.79 10.64 6.52
CA ARG A 51 -7.79 11.66 6.13
C ARG A 51 -6.79 12.03 7.23
N ASP A 52 -7.15 11.76 8.48
CA ASP A 52 -6.32 11.93 9.67
C ASP A 52 -5.29 10.79 9.84
N ARG A 53 -5.44 9.69 9.10
CA ARG A 53 -4.50 8.58 9.13
C ARG A 53 -3.38 8.83 8.11
N ASP A 54 -2.18 9.13 8.61
CA ASP A 54 -0.98 9.39 7.80
C ASP A 54 -0.39 8.09 7.24
N LEU A 55 -1.16 7.40 6.38
CA LEU A 55 -0.72 6.19 5.70
C LEU A 55 -0.02 6.54 4.38
N PRO A 56 1.11 5.87 4.06
CA PRO A 56 1.84 6.09 2.81
C PRO A 56 1.15 5.39 1.63
N CYS A 57 -0.12 5.72 1.37
CA CYS A 57 -0.93 5.15 0.30
C CYS A 57 -0.30 5.34 -1.09
N HIS A 58 0.56 6.36 -1.26
CA HIS A 58 1.30 6.61 -2.50
C HIS A 58 2.34 5.54 -2.81
N ARG A 59 2.72 4.70 -1.84
CA ARG A 59 3.62 3.55 -2.04
C ARG A 59 2.90 2.30 -2.57
N VAL A 60 1.58 2.34 -2.76
CA VAL A 60 0.79 1.21 -3.27
C VAL A 60 0.38 1.42 -4.72
N VAL A 61 0.93 0.59 -5.61
CA VAL A 61 0.75 0.70 -7.07
C VAL A 61 0.06 -0.53 -7.65
N ASN A 62 -0.31 -0.48 -8.93
CA ASN A 62 -0.89 -1.64 -9.58
C ASN A 62 0.15 -2.72 -9.92
N ARG A 63 -0.29 -3.87 -10.45
CA ARG A 63 0.58 -5.02 -10.76
C ARG A 63 1.71 -4.74 -11.77
N VAL A 64 1.60 -3.66 -12.56
CA VAL A 64 2.60 -3.25 -13.56
C VAL A 64 3.38 -2.00 -13.14
N GLY A 65 3.18 -1.51 -11.92
CA GLY A 65 3.85 -0.30 -11.41
C GLY A 65 3.18 1.01 -11.78
N LEU A 66 2.03 1.00 -12.46
CA LEU A 66 1.28 2.20 -12.81
C LEU A 66 0.58 2.77 -11.56
N LEU A 67 0.68 4.09 -11.40
CA LEU A 67 0.07 4.83 -10.30
C LEU A 67 -1.46 4.85 -10.45
N SER A 68 -2.17 4.56 -9.37
CA SER A 68 -3.64 4.56 -9.30
C SER A 68 -4.24 5.94 -8.98
N GLY A 69 -3.41 6.97 -8.90
CA GLY A 69 -3.59 8.20 -8.11
C GLY A 69 -4.80 9.09 -8.37
N GLY A 70 -5.70 8.76 -9.30
CA GLY A 70 -6.89 9.58 -9.60
C GLY A 70 -7.90 9.69 -8.45
N TRP A 71 -8.11 8.62 -7.66
CA TRP A 71 -9.19 8.61 -6.65
C TRP A 71 -8.78 9.19 -5.30
N HIS A 72 -7.58 8.86 -4.82
CA HIS A 72 -7.11 9.28 -3.50
C HIS A 72 -6.32 10.60 -3.53
N PHE A 73 -5.60 10.86 -4.64
CA PHE A 73 -4.72 12.04 -4.77
C PHE A 73 -5.26 13.09 -5.74
N GLY A 74 -6.42 12.85 -6.36
CA GLY A 74 -7.03 13.71 -7.38
C GLY A 74 -6.31 13.67 -8.73
N HIS A 75 -4.97 13.73 -8.72
CA HIS A 75 -4.14 13.64 -9.93
C HIS A 75 -2.92 12.73 -9.69
N PRO A 76 -2.56 11.85 -10.64
CA PRO A 76 -1.38 10.98 -10.54
C PRO A 76 -0.07 11.72 -10.25
N GLU A 77 0.06 12.97 -10.70
CA GLU A 77 1.24 13.81 -10.45
C GLU A 77 1.52 14.04 -8.95
N VAL A 78 0.47 14.12 -8.11
CA VAL A 78 0.65 14.27 -6.66
C VAL A 78 1.30 13.02 -6.09
N MET A 79 0.80 11.84 -6.47
CA MET A 79 1.38 10.55 -6.08
C MET A 79 2.81 10.40 -6.61
N ALA A 80 3.06 10.84 -7.85
CA ALA A 80 4.39 10.82 -8.45
C ALA A 80 5.37 11.75 -7.72
N GLY A 81 4.94 12.96 -7.33
CA GLY A 81 5.73 13.90 -6.55
C GLY A 81 6.16 13.33 -5.19
N LEU A 82 5.24 12.70 -4.47
CA LEU A 82 5.53 12.03 -3.19
C LEU A 82 6.56 10.90 -3.36
N LEU A 83 6.38 10.07 -4.39
CA LEU A 83 7.32 8.99 -4.70
C LEU A 83 8.71 9.52 -5.09
N ARG A 84 8.77 10.58 -5.91
CA ARG A 84 10.04 11.22 -6.30
C ARG A 84 10.75 11.86 -5.10
N ALA A 85 10.00 12.44 -4.15
CA ALA A 85 10.56 12.98 -2.92
C ALA A 85 11.22 11.90 -2.04
N GLU A 86 10.78 10.66 -2.17
CA GLU A 86 11.38 9.49 -1.53
C GLU A 86 12.49 8.81 -2.36
N GLY A 87 12.83 9.37 -3.52
CA GLY A 87 13.86 8.82 -4.40
C GLY A 87 13.38 7.71 -5.33
N VAL A 88 12.06 7.53 -5.50
CA VAL A 88 11.49 6.57 -6.47
C VAL A 88 11.36 7.24 -7.84
N ALA A 89 11.99 6.66 -8.85
CA ALA A 89 11.85 7.13 -10.23
C ALA A 89 10.47 6.75 -10.79
N VAL A 90 9.76 7.75 -11.33
CA VAL A 90 8.44 7.61 -11.97
C VAL A 90 8.54 8.13 -13.40
N SER A 91 8.14 7.33 -14.39
CA SER A 91 8.12 7.73 -15.80
C SER A 91 7.05 8.80 -16.09
N ASP A 92 7.09 9.38 -17.28
CA ASP A 92 6.09 10.36 -17.75
C ASP A 92 4.69 9.72 -17.90
N GLU A 93 4.62 8.39 -18.07
CA GLU A 93 3.37 7.62 -18.09
C GLU A 93 2.93 7.17 -16.68
N PHE A 94 3.46 7.78 -15.62
CA PHE A 94 3.12 7.45 -14.23
C PHE A 94 3.39 5.99 -13.86
N THR A 95 4.51 5.44 -14.32
CA THR A 95 4.90 4.05 -14.02
C THR A 95 6.19 3.99 -13.22
N VAL A 96 6.23 3.14 -12.20
CA VAL A 96 7.40 2.86 -11.37
C VAL A 96 8.08 1.57 -11.84
N ASN A 97 9.41 1.56 -11.86
CA ASN A 97 10.17 0.34 -12.07
C ASN A 97 10.08 -0.58 -10.84
N LEU A 98 9.17 -1.56 -10.89
CA LEU A 98 9.00 -2.54 -9.82
C LEU A 98 10.30 -3.32 -9.54
N ALA A 99 11.10 -3.67 -10.55
CA ALA A 99 12.32 -4.45 -10.30
C ALA A 99 13.33 -3.73 -9.40
N ALA A 100 13.30 -2.40 -9.36
CA ALA A 100 14.20 -1.59 -8.54
C ALA A 100 13.64 -1.25 -7.15
N HIS A 101 12.31 -1.09 -7.02
CA HIS A 101 11.69 -0.53 -5.82
C HIS A 101 10.68 -1.46 -5.13
N LEU A 102 10.43 -2.66 -5.68
CA LEU A 102 9.40 -3.55 -5.16
C LEU A 102 9.76 -4.08 -3.76
N TRP A 103 8.84 -3.86 -2.83
CA TRP A 103 8.83 -4.45 -1.50
C TRP A 103 7.77 -5.55 -1.44
N ASP A 104 8.18 -6.75 -1.00
CA ASP A 104 7.26 -7.86 -0.74
C ASP A 104 7.03 -8.00 0.77
N PRO A 105 5.79 -7.81 1.26
CA PRO A 105 5.47 -8.17 2.64
C PRO A 105 5.69 -9.66 2.95
N ALA A 106 5.64 -10.55 1.95
CA ALA A 106 5.91 -11.97 2.17
C ALA A 106 7.40 -12.30 2.40
N ASP A 107 8.31 -11.48 1.91
CA ASP A 107 9.75 -11.70 2.09
C ASP A 107 10.28 -10.91 3.30
N GLU A 108 9.71 -9.73 3.55
CA GLU A 108 10.27 -8.73 4.47
C GLU A 108 9.58 -8.70 5.84
N LEU A 109 8.38 -9.27 5.96
CA LEU A 109 7.65 -9.38 7.24
C LEU A 109 7.63 -10.81 7.81
N PHE A 110 8.26 -11.76 7.12
CA PHE A 110 8.46 -13.12 7.62
C PHE A 110 9.76 -13.19 8.43
N GLU A 111 9.72 -12.71 9.66
CA GLU A 111 10.67 -13.13 10.70
C GLU A 111 9.94 -14.04 11.70
N GLY A 112 10.11 -15.35 11.52
CA GLY A 112 9.77 -16.38 12.51
C GLY A 112 8.30 -16.82 12.53
N GLU A 113 8.11 -18.14 12.68
CA GLU A 113 6.86 -18.70 13.19
C GLU A 113 6.40 -17.92 14.45
N GLU A 114 5.11 -17.60 14.52
CA GLU A 114 4.42 -16.98 15.68
C GLU A 114 4.61 -15.46 15.87
N ALA A 115 4.05 -14.62 15.00
CA ALA A 115 3.63 -13.28 15.42
C ALA A 115 2.39 -12.84 14.66
N GLY A 116 1.26 -12.77 15.37
CA GLY A 116 0.08 -12.06 14.92
C GLY A 116 0.44 -10.65 14.46
N VAL A 117 -0.27 -10.17 13.44
CA VAL A 117 -0.22 -8.80 12.91
C VAL A 117 0.12 -7.83 14.05
N PRO A 118 1.24 -7.10 13.98
CA PRO A 118 1.63 -6.21 15.07
C PRO A 118 0.47 -5.24 15.33
N PRO A 119 0.17 -4.93 16.60
CA PRO A 119 -0.89 -3.98 16.92
C PRO A 119 -0.61 -2.69 16.13
N LEU A 120 -1.67 -2.16 15.52
CA LEU A 120 -1.62 -0.88 14.81
C LEU A 120 -0.91 0.15 15.71
N PRO A 121 -0.06 1.03 15.15
CA PRO A 121 0.53 2.09 15.94
C PRO A 121 -0.58 2.85 16.67
N ASP A 122 -0.45 2.95 18.00
CA ASP A 122 -1.44 3.58 18.87
C ASP A 122 -1.78 4.98 18.33
N GLY A 123 -3.07 5.20 18.04
CA GLY A 123 -3.56 6.43 17.43
C GLY A 123 -4.33 6.24 16.13
N ALA A 124 -4.41 5.01 15.61
CA ALA A 124 -5.29 4.71 14.49
C ALA A 124 -6.70 4.31 14.96
N VAL A 125 -7.68 5.12 14.54
CA VAL A 125 -9.15 5.01 14.64
C VAL A 125 -9.82 5.47 15.94
N PRO A 126 -10.98 6.14 15.80
CA PRO A 126 -12.26 5.48 16.11
C PRO A 126 -13.09 5.12 14.87
#